data_AF-A0A1B7MJ89-F1
#
_entry.id   AF-A0A1B7MJ89-F1
#
_cell.length_a   1.000
_cell.length_b   1.000
_cell.length_c   1.000
_cell.angle_alpha   90.00
_cell.angle_beta   90.00
_cell.angle_gamma   90.00
#
_symmetry.space_group_name_H-M   'P 1'
#
loop_
_entity.id
_entity.type
_entity.pdbx_description
1 polymer ?
#
loop_
_entity_poly.entity_id
_entity_poly.type
_entity_poly.pdbx_seq_one_letter_code
_entity_poly.pdbx_strand_id
1 'polypeptide(L)'
;MASIFGGIHCIAWFFAFPTYPEQVLWHISAVAIILIPWLGLFFFFLSVTFLENTELQDLVMGTAIFIPPPLYITGRIILLVLMATTLRNLPPDTYQAVSWISLVPHL
;
A
#
# COMPACT_ATOMS: atom_id res chain seq x y z
N MET A 1 3.88 -7.10 11.56
CA MET A 1 4.03 -5.63 11.55
C MET A 1 3.85 -4.99 10.16
N ALA A 2 3.34 -5.70 9.14
CA ALA A 2 3.12 -5.11 7.79
C ALA A 2 1.73 -4.46 7.63
N SER A 3 0.71 -4.95 8.34
CA SER A 3 -0.69 -4.50 8.24
C SER A 3 -0.91 -3.10 8.85
N ILE A 4 -0.22 -2.77 9.93
CA ILE A 4 -0.28 -1.43 10.55
C ILE A 4 0.37 -0.37 9.64
N PHE A 5 1.44 -0.72 8.90
CA PHE A 5 2.03 0.15 7.89
C PHE A 5 1.26 0.19 6.56
N GLY A 6 0.53 -0.87 6.20
CA GLY A 6 -0.35 -0.89 5.03
C GLY A 6 -1.58 -0.01 5.21
N GLY A 7 -2.19 -0.03 6.40
CA GLY A 7 -3.33 0.83 6.73
C GLY A 7 -3.00 2.33 6.70
N ILE A 8 -1.76 2.71 7.04
CA ILE A 8 -1.27 4.09 6.89
C ILE A 8 -1.28 4.54 5.42
N HIS A 9 -1.11 3.64 4.45
CA HIS A 9 -1.21 4.00 3.04
C HIS A 9 -2.66 4.21 2.57
N CYS A 10 -3.64 3.65 3.28
CA CYS A 10 -5.06 3.98 3.07
C CYS A 10 -5.44 5.38 3.60
N ILE A 11 -4.63 6.00 4.48
CA ILE A 11 -4.90 7.38 4.95
C ILE A 11 -4.83 8.38 3.79
N ALA A 12 -3.96 8.13 2.82
CA ALA A 12 -3.82 8.97 1.64
C ALA A 12 -4.90 8.73 0.55
N TRP A 13 -5.94 7.93 0.84
CA TRP A 13 -7.09 7.76 -0.08
C TRP A 13 -7.75 9.11 -0.44
N PHE A 14 -7.70 10.07 0.49
CA PHE A 14 -8.26 11.41 0.31
C PHE A 14 -7.21 12.48 -0.05
N PHE A 15 -5.95 12.09 -0.29
CA PHE A 15 -4.91 13.07 -0.61
C PHE A 15 -5.04 13.53 -2.06
N ALA A 16 -4.75 14.82 -2.28
CA ALA A 16 -4.64 15.37 -3.61
C ALA A 16 -3.30 14.92 -4.22
N PHE A 17 -3.37 14.13 -5.30
CA PHE A 17 -2.19 13.76 -6.08
C PHE A 17 -1.99 14.77 -7.22
N PRO A 18 -0.75 15.02 -7.65
CA PRO A 18 -0.47 15.92 -8.77
C PRO A 18 -1.16 15.50 -10.08
N THR A 19 -1.29 14.20 -10.31
CA THR A 19 -1.95 13.64 -11.50
C THR A 19 -2.91 12.49 -11.16
N TYR A 20 -3.93 12.30 -12.00
CA TYR A 20 -4.89 11.19 -11.86
C TYR A 20 -4.26 9.79 -11.95
N PRO A 21 -3.31 9.50 -12.89
CA PRO A 21 -2.67 8.19 -12.94
C PRO A 21 -1.90 7.83 -11.67
N GLU A 22 -1.24 8.80 -11.04
CA GLU A 22 -0.52 8.61 -9.78
C GLU A 22 -1.48 8.22 -8.64
N GLN A 23 -2.65 8.85 -8.57
CA GLN A 23 -3.68 8.50 -7.61
C GLN A 23 -4.21 7.08 -7.81
N VAL A 24 -4.48 6.69 -9.06
CA VAL A 24 -4.93 5.33 -9.38
C VAL A 24 -3.86 4.30 -9.04
N LEU A 25 -2.59 4.57 -9.39
CA LEU A 25 -1.46 3.71 -9.03
C LEU A 25 -1.30 3.57 -7.53
N TRP A 26 -1.51 4.65 -6.77
CA TRP A 26 -1.50 4.61 -5.31
C TRP A 26 -2.55 3.65 -4.77
N HIS A 27 -3.81 3.80 -5.18
CA HIS A 27 -4.91 2.95 -4.69
C HIS A 27 -4.70 1.48 -5.03
N ILE A 28 -4.34 1.17 -6.28
CA ILE A 28 -4.07 -0.20 -6.72
C ILE A 28 -2.91 -0.79 -5.93
N SER A 29 -1.81 -0.04 -5.78
CA SER A 29 -0.63 -0.52 -5.05
C SER A 29 -0.93 -0.73 -3.57
N ALA A 30 -1.67 0.19 -2.93
CA ALA A 30 -2.07 0.09 -1.53
C ALA A 30 -2.95 -1.13 -1.26
N VAL A 31 -3.92 -1.41 -2.14
CA VAL A 31 -4.75 -2.62 -2.05
C VAL A 31 -3.93 -3.87 -2.32
N ALA A 32 -3.08 -3.85 -3.34
CA ALA A 32 -2.23 -4.97 -3.72
C ALA A 32 -1.27 -5.41 -2.60
N ILE A 33 -0.59 -4.46 -1.93
CA ILE A 33 0.34 -4.80 -0.84
C ILE A 33 -0.37 -5.42 0.39
N ILE A 34 -1.67 -5.18 0.56
CA ILE A 34 -2.48 -5.81 1.59
C ILE A 34 -2.88 -7.20 1.11
N LEU A 35 -3.48 -7.32 -0.06
CA LEU A 35 -4.08 -8.58 -0.54
C LEU A 35 -3.05 -9.65 -0.92
N ILE A 36 -1.95 -9.28 -1.56
CA ILE A 36 -0.98 -10.23 -2.13
C ILE A 36 -0.41 -11.20 -1.07
N PRO A 37 0.05 -10.73 0.12
CA PRO A 37 0.49 -11.64 1.18
C PRO A 37 -0.62 -12.56 1.71
N TRP A 38 -1.85 -12.04 1.87
CA TRP A 38 -2.98 -12.84 2.36
C TRP A 38 -3.39 -13.91 1.35
N LEU A 39 -3.40 -13.58 0.05
CA LEU A 39 -3.67 -14.54 -1.01
C LEU A 39 -2.59 -15.62 -1.07
N GLY A 40 -1.31 -15.24 -0.98
CA GLY A 40 -0.20 -16.20 -0.93
C GLY A 40 -0.34 -17.19 0.24
N LEU A 41 -0.63 -16.68 1.44
CA LEU A 41 -0.88 -17.52 2.61
C LEU A 41 -2.13 -18.40 2.42
N PHE A 42 -3.21 -17.86 1.90
CA PHE A 42 -4.43 -18.61 1.64
C PHE A 42 -4.19 -19.79 0.69
N PHE A 43 -3.51 -19.56 -0.43
CA PHE A 43 -3.17 -20.62 -1.39
C PHE A 43 -2.20 -21.64 -0.82
N PHE A 44 -1.24 -21.20 0.01
CA PHE A 44 -0.35 -22.11 0.73
C PHE A 44 -1.13 -23.03 1.69
N PHE A 45 -2.05 -22.47 2.49
CA PHE A 45 -2.87 -23.29 3.40
C PHE A 45 -3.78 -24.23 2.63
N LEU A 46 -4.40 -23.76 1.53
CA LEU A 46 -5.25 -24.59 0.69
C LEU A 46 -4.48 -25.74 0.06
N SER A 47 -3.25 -25.51 -0.42
CA SER A 47 -2.44 -26.55 -1.06
C SER A 47 -1.97 -27.63 -0.08
N VAL A 48 -1.65 -27.25 1.16
CA VAL A 48 -1.25 -28.21 2.20
C VAL A 48 -2.43 -29.03 2.71
N THR A 49 -3.64 -28.46 2.74
CA THR A 49 -4.80 -29.11 3.37
C THR A 49 -5.71 -29.87 2.40
N PHE A 50 -5.84 -29.44 1.15
CA PHE A 50 -6.85 -29.99 0.23
C PHE A 50 -6.30 -30.56 -1.09
N LEU A 51 -5.04 -30.29 -1.45
CA LEU A 51 -4.47 -30.84 -2.69
C LEU A 51 -3.77 -32.18 -2.42
N GLU A 52 -4.36 -33.26 -2.95
CA GLU A 52 -3.78 -34.60 -2.90
C GLU A 52 -2.85 -34.89 -4.09
N ASN A 53 -3.01 -34.15 -5.19
CA ASN A 53 -2.16 -34.30 -6.38
C ASN A 53 -0.81 -33.59 -6.15
N THR A 54 0.28 -34.37 -6.13
CA THR A 54 1.63 -33.89 -5.84
C THR A 54 2.15 -32.87 -6.85
N GLU A 55 1.89 -33.06 -8.15
CA GLU A 55 2.36 -32.12 -9.19
C GLU A 55 1.65 -30.77 -9.08
N LEU A 56 0.33 -30.79 -8.86
CA LEU A 56 -0.45 -29.57 -8.66
C LEU A 56 -0.10 -28.88 -7.34
N GLN A 57 0.14 -29.66 -6.28
CA GLN A 57 0.58 -29.14 -4.98
C GLN A 57 1.92 -28.42 -5.09
N ASP A 58 2.91 -29.00 -5.77
CA ASP A 58 4.23 -28.40 -5.98
C ASP A 58 4.13 -27.11 -6.82
N LEU A 59 3.30 -27.11 -7.87
CA LEU A 59 3.07 -25.93 -8.69
C LEU A 59 2.40 -24.80 -7.89
N VAL A 60 1.34 -25.11 -7.14
CA VAL A 60 0.62 -24.12 -6.32
C VAL A 60 1.51 -23.60 -5.20
N MET A 61 2.29 -24.45 -4.55
CA MET A 61 3.21 -24.06 -3.49
C MET A 61 4.35 -23.19 -4.02
N GLY A 62 4.95 -23.56 -5.16
CA GLY A 62 5.97 -22.75 -5.82
C GLY A 62 5.43 -21.37 -6.19
N THR A 63 4.26 -21.31 -6.84
CA THR A 63 3.66 -20.02 -7.21
C THR A 63 3.30 -19.17 -5.99
N ALA A 64 2.72 -19.76 -4.93
CA ALA A 64 2.36 -19.06 -3.70
C ALA A 64 3.57 -18.52 -2.92
N ILE A 65 4.76 -19.12 -3.06
CA ILE A 65 5.98 -18.69 -2.37
C ILE A 65 6.77 -17.67 -3.21
N PHE A 66 6.93 -17.91 -4.51
CA PHE A 66 7.86 -17.13 -5.34
C PHE A 66 7.24 -15.88 -5.99
N ILE A 67 5.93 -15.87 -6.25
CA ILE A 67 5.26 -14.75 -6.95
C ILE A 67 4.92 -13.57 -6.03
N PRO A 68 4.41 -13.75 -4.79
CA PRO A 68 4.03 -12.63 -3.93
C PRO A 68 5.17 -11.66 -3.55
N PRO A 69 6.41 -12.11 -3.24
CA PRO A 69 7.49 -11.20 -2.83
C PRO A 69 7.85 -10.11 -3.85
N PRO A 70 8.12 -10.40 -5.14
CA PRO A 70 8.47 -9.35 -6.10
C PRO A 70 7.32 -8.36 -6.30
N LEU A 71 6.07 -8.83 -6.37
CA LEU A 71 4.92 -7.95 -6.51
C LEU A 71 4.75 -7.01 -5.30
N TYR A 72 4.97 -7.53 -4.10
CA TYR A 72 4.94 -6.72 -2.86
C TYR A 72 6.05 -5.66 -2.85
N ILE A 73 7.27 -6.02 -3.27
CA ILE A 73 8.41 -5.10 -3.36
C ILE A 73 8.11 -3.99 -4.36
N THR A 74 7.63 -4.32 -5.56
CA THR A 74 7.27 -3.34 -6.59
C THR A 74 6.19 -2.38 -6.09
N GLY A 75 5.11 -2.89 -5.50
CA GLY A 75 4.05 -2.06 -4.92
C GLY A 75 4.58 -1.13 -3.83
N ARG A 76 5.52 -1.60 -2.99
CA ARG A 76 6.18 -0.77 -1.98
C ARG A 76 7.00 0.36 -2.59
N ILE A 77 7.78 0.08 -3.63
CA ILE A 77 8.58 1.11 -4.32
C ILE A 77 7.66 2.18 -4.91
N ILE A 78 6.57 1.78 -5.57
CA ILE A 78 5.59 2.72 -6.14
C ILE A 78 5.01 3.62 -5.04
N LEU A 79 4.56 3.04 -3.92
CA LEU A 79 4.01 3.81 -2.81
C LEU A 79 5.05 4.77 -2.20
N LEU A 80 6.32 4.36 -2.07
CA LEU A 80 7.37 5.25 -1.59
C LEU A 80 7.64 6.43 -2.53
N VAL A 81 7.70 6.17 -3.84
CA VAL A 81 7.88 7.22 -4.86
C VAL A 81 6.71 8.19 -4.84
N LEU A 82 5.49 7.67 -4.85
CA LEU A 82 4.28 8.50 -4.85
C LEU A 82 4.13 9.33 -3.56
N MET A 83 4.48 8.76 -2.41
CA MET A 83 4.52 9.49 -1.14
C MET A 83 5.52 10.65 -1.19
N ALA A 84 6.70 10.43 -1.76
CA ALA A 84 7.70 11.49 -1.92
C ALA A 84 7.21 12.59 -2.87
N THR A 85 6.48 12.24 -3.94
CA THR A 85 5.92 13.22 -4.87
C THR A 85 4.80 14.06 -4.25
N THR A 86 3.91 13.46 -3.46
CA THR A 86 2.85 14.19 -2.77
C THR A 86 3.40 15.09 -1.66
N LEU A 87 4.45 14.65 -0.96
CA LEU A 87 5.16 15.47 0.03
C LEU A 87 5.93 16.65 -0.60
N ARG A 88 6.43 16.49 -1.83
CA ARG A 88 7.13 17.59 -2.53
C ARG A 88 6.15 18.65 -3.04
N ASN A 89 4.95 18.26 -3.45
CA ASN A 89 3.96 19.13 -4.06
C ASN A 89 2.81 19.47 -3.10
N LEU A 90 3.12 19.76 -1.83
CA LEU A 90 2.08 20.16 -0.87
C LEU A 90 1.34 21.41 -1.38
N PRO A 91 0.01 21.51 -1.15
CA PRO A 91 -0.77 22.67 -1.52
C PRO A 91 -0.13 23.95 -0.96
N PRO A 92 -0.07 25.04 -1.74
CA PRO A 92 0.50 26.31 -1.30
C PRO A 92 -0.14 26.86 -0.01
N ASP A 93 -1.38 26.46 0.30
CA ASP A 93 -2.07 26.77 1.56
C ASP A 93 -1.39 26.22 2.82
N THR A 94 -0.53 25.20 2.72
CA THR A 94 0.20 24.67 3.88
C THR A 94 1.43 25.52 4.24
N TYR A 95 1.87 26.38 3.32
CA TYR A 95 2.90 27.39 3.58
C TYR A 95 2.33 28.69 4.15
N GLN A 96 1.00 28.84 4.19
CA GLN A 96 0.36 29.90 4.95
C GLN A 96 0.63 29.61 6.43
N ALA A 97 1.44 30.46 7.06
CA ALA A 97 1.68 30.37 8.49
C ALA A 97 0.33 30.39 9.20
N VAL A 98 -0.01 29.29 9.88
CA VAL A 98 -1.16 29.25 10.79
C VAL A 98 -1.01 30.46 11.70
N SER A 99 -1.97 31.39 11.66
CA SER A 99 -1.93 32.58 12.51
C SER A 99 -2.21 32.15 13.94
N TRP A 100 -1.18 31.66 14.63
CA TRP A 100 -1.21 31.25 16.04
C TRP A 100 -1.68 32.39 16.95
N ILE A 101 -1.50 33.65 16.51
CA ILE A 101 -1.95 34.86 17.20
C ILE A 101 -3.49 34.95 17.26
N SER A 102 -4.20 34.39 16.28
CA SER A 102 -5.68 34.34 16.30
C SER A 102 -6.27 33.34 17.30
N LEU A 103 -5.45 32.40 17.79
CA LEU A 103 -5.82 31.39 18.79
C LEU A 103 -5.51 31.83 20.23
N VAL A 104 -4.83 32.96 20.43
CA VAL A 104 -4.64 33.54 21.76
C VAL A 104 -5.93 34.25 22.17
N PRO A 105 -6.64 33.77 23.21
CA PRO A 105 -7.80 34.48 23.72
C PRO A 105 -7.33 35.84 24.22
N HIS A 106 -7.92 36.89 23.66
CA HIS A 106 -7.76 38.24 24.13
C HIS A 106 -8.47 38.30 25.51
N LEU A 107 -7.67 38.38 26.57
CA LEU A 107 -8.15 38.73 27.92
C LEU A 107 -8.33 40.24 28.03
#